data_AF-A0A9W8HZH3-F1
#
_entry.id   AF-A0A9W8HZH3-F1
#
_cell.length_a   1.000
_cell.length_b   1.000
_cell.length_c   1.000
_cell.angle_alpha   90.00
_cell.angle_beta   90.00
_cell.angle_gamma   90.00
#
_symmetry.space_group_name_H-M   'P 1'
#
loop_
_entity.id
_entity.type
_entity.pdbx_description
1 polymer ?
#
loop_
_entity_poly.entity_id
_entity_poly.type
_entity_poly.pdbx_seq_one_letter_code
_entity_poly.pdbx_strand_id
1 'polypeptide(L)'
;MQHVTRIALSTLACLVRLAATAAAEELENVVGEELPSGARVAADSGNPAAGNASAAASELSLSNYKMELLLVALAAGMVVNYFRGSRQNADIARAWEAPISQALHANFSLVGDGSQVLERDSPADMLVYASGRRHCKFAQGHLMLRARQDPIASLNDLIAKTHEKLEIEVTMDDEAFSGFVFAAVPHRRAKAVGRDRYDVSTFAKLTSNGKISSRFAIFSESADATAQLLGSGLEQLLGDNDSLLEEIYITDCPSEKPETHEFKRDKKLLATIRLPAPADDGIKRVRETMDFVFYLVDYIAEGIAMRPESVRKLAKAREEAFKEYARQAEQEKQEALAKIVADRRRAELEEVDKMSPDQRRKWEEKERKRKLKKEQSKRTRRVK
;
A
#
# COMPACT_ATOMS: atom_id res chain seq x y z
N MET A 1 -25.86 -14.58 -19.23
CA MET A 1 -24.52 -14.64 -18.60
C MET A 1 -24.13 -16.04 -18.09
N GLN A 2 -25.02 -16.81 -17.45
CA GLN A 2 -24.70 -18.15 -16.92
C GLN A 2 -24.35 -19.22 -17.98
N HIS A 3 -24.86 -19.10 -19.21
CA HIS A 3 -24.55 -20.05 -20.29
C HIS A 3 -23.13 -19.85 -20.87
N VAL A 4 -22.66 -18.61 -20.99
CA VAL A 4 -21.32 -18.30 -21.51
C VAL A 4 -20.24 -18.67 -20.49
N THR A 5 -20.50 -18.47 -19.20
CA THR A 5 -19.60 -18.90 -18.12
C THR A 5 -19.53 -20.43 -18.00
N ARG A 6 -20.65 -21.15 -18.19
CA ARG A 6 -20.64 -22.63 -18.23
C ARG A 6 -19.86 -23.18 -19.41
N ILE A 7 -19.96 -22.57 -20.59
CA ILE A 7 -19.19 -22.97 -21.76
C ILE A 7 -17.69 -22.72 -21.52
N ALA A 8 -17.31 -21.54 -21.01
CA ALA A 8 -15.91 -21.22 -20.71
C ALA A 8 -15.30 -22.13 -19.63
N LEU A 9 -16.06 -22.45 -18.56
CA LEU A 9 -15.65 -23.41 -17.53
C LEU A 9 -15.55 -24.83 -18.08
N SER A 10 -16.45 -25.24 -18.98
CA SER A 10 -16.37 -26.55 -19.62
C SER A 10 -15.17 -26.66 -20.56
N THR A 11 -14.84 -25.61 -21.31
CA THR A 11 -13.68 -25.62 -22.22
C THR A 11 -12.37 -25.61 -21.44
N LEU A 12 -12.30 -24.85 -20.34
CA LEU A 12 -11.13 -24.82 -19.47
C LEU A 12 -10.94 -26.16 -18.73
N ALA A 13 -12.03 -26.74 -18.21
CA ALA A 13 -12.00 -28.05 -17.57
C ALA A 13 -11.66 -29.17 -18.56
N CYS A 14 -12.09 -29.06 -19.82
CA CYS A 14 -11.76 -30.02 -20.87
C CYS A 14 -10.28 -29.93 -21.26
N LEU A 15 -9.71 -28.73 -21.35
CA LEU A 15 -8.29 -28.51 -21.61
C LEU A 15 -7.41 -29.01 -20.45
N VAL A 16 -7.80 -28.74 -19.21
CA VAL A 16 -7.10 -29.25 -18.02
C VAL A 16 -7.19 -30.77 -17.92
N ARG A 17 -8.35 -31.37 -18.25
CA ARG A 17 -8.50 -32.83 -18.29
C ARG A 17 -7.67 -33.45 -19.41
N LEU A 18 -7.64 -32.86 -20.60
CA LEU A 18 -6.80 -33.35 -21.71
C LEU A 18 -5.30 -33.30 -21.34
N ALA A 19 -4.88 -32.22 -20.70
CA ALA A 19 -3.50 -32.08 -20.23
C ALA A 19 -3.17 -33.08 -19.12
N ALA A 20 -4.10 -33.33 -18.20
CA ALA A 20 -3.93 -34.31 -17.12
C ALA A 20 -3.93 -35.77 -17.63
N THR A 21 -4.77 -36.10 -18.62
CA THR A 21 -4.78 -37.45 -19.23
C THR A 21 -3.52 -37.70 -20.05
N ALA A 22 -3.03 -36.70 -20.79
CA ALA A 22 -1.77 -36.80 -21.52
C ALA A 22 -0.58 -36.98 -20.56
N ALA A 23 -0.58 -36.28 -19.42
CA ALA A 23 0.45 -36.44 -18.39
C ALA A 23 0.36 -37.80 -17.67
N ALA A 24 -0.83 -38.35 -17.46
CA ALA A 24 -1.03 -39.66 -16.84
C ALA A 24 -0.60 -40.81 -17.77
N GLU A 25 -0.87 -40.70 -19.06
CA GLU A 25 -0.47 -41.69 -20.08
C GLU A 25 1.06 -41.73 -20.27
N GLU A 26 1.76 -40.59 -20.11
CA GLU A 26 3.22 -40.58 -20.09
C GLU A 26 3.82 -41.16 -18.79
N LEU A 27 3.13 -41.05 -17.65
CA LEU A 27 3.59 -41.66 -16.40
C LEU A 27 3.48 -43.19 -16.42
N GLU A 28 2.47 -43.72 -17.09
CA GLU A 28 2.24 -45.18 -17.23
C GLU A 28 3.23 -45.81 -18.22
N ASN A 29 3.60 -45.10 -19.29
CA ASN A 29 4.61 -45.54 -20.26
C ASN A 29 6.05 -45.54 -19.70
N VAL A 30 6.37 -44.68 -18.73
CA VAL A 30 7.69 -44.63 -18.09
C VAL A 30 7.88 -45.74 -17.04
N VAL A 31 6.81 -46.31 -16.51
CA VAL A 31 6.87 -47.41 -15.51
C VAL A 31 6.98 -48.80 -16.18
N GLY A 32 6.70 -48.92 -17.48
CA GLY A 32 6.62 -50.20 -18.21
C GLY A 32 7.92 -50.80 -18.74
N GLU A 33 9.09 -50.17 -18.56
CA GLU A 33 10.35 -50.62 -19.17
C GLU A 33 11.27 -51.33 -18.14
N GLU A 34 11.15 -52.66 -18.03
CA GLU A 34 12.04 -53.51 -17.20
C GLU A 34 13.41 -53.81 -17.87
N LEU A 35 14.45 -53.94 -17.04
CA LEU A 35 15.88 -54.11 -17.36
C LEU A 35 16.24 -55.36 -18.22
N PRO A 36 17.27 -55.30 -19.10
CA PRO A 36 17.79 -56.49 -19.75
C PRO A 36 18.85 -57.23 -18.91
N SER A 37 18.57 -58.51 -18.66
CA SER A 37 19.48 -59.55 -18.14
C SER A 37 20.57 -59.92 -19.16
N GLY A 38 21.78 -60.22 -18.67
CA GLY A 38 22.96 -60.47 -19.49
C GLY A 38 23.07 -61.86 -20.14
N ALA A 39 24.01 -61.94 -21.09
CA ALA A 39 25.11 -62.90 -21.20
C ALA A 39 25.30 -63.61 -22.57
N ARG A 40 26.57 -63.56 -23.05
CA ARG A 40 27.40 -64.57 -23.76
C ARG A 40 27.77 -64.41 -25.25
N VAL A 41 29.10 -64.21 -25.42
CA VAL A 41 30.10 -64.99 -26.20
C VAL A 41 30.23 -64.78 -27.73
N ALA A 42 31.41 -64.20 -28.08
CA ALA A 42 32.37 -64.48 -29.15
C ALA A 42 31.91 -64.89 -30.58
N ALA A 43 32.38 -64.17 -31.61
CA ALA A 43 33.63 -64.45 -32.32
C ALA A 43 33.71 -63.75 -33.70
N ASP A 44 34.90 -63.21 -33.97
CA ASP A 44 35.65 -63.22 -35.24
C ASP A 44 35.54 -62.09 -36.32
N SER A 45 36.76 -61.67 -36.68
CA SER A 45 37.36 -61.15 -37.92
C SER A 45 36.80 -59.97 -38.74
N GLY A 46 37.70 -59.01 -39.01
CA GLY A 46 37.76 -58.30 -40.32
C GLY A 46 37.60 -56.77 -40.30
N ASN A 47 38.72 -56.04 -40.25
CA ASN A 47 38.84 -54.60 -40.61
C ASN A 47 38.90 -54.46 -42.16
N PRO A 48 38.93 -53.26 -42.81
CA PRO A 48 38.49 -51.89 -42.46
C PRO A 48 37.61 -51.25 -43.58
N ALA A 49 37.32 -49.95 -43.42
CA ALA A 49 37.09 -48.96 -44.48
C ALA A 49 35.66 -48.77 -45.01
N ALA A 50 35.00 -47.72 -44.51
CA ALA A 50 34.56 -46.60 -45.33
C ALA A 50 34.17 -45.46 -44.38
N GLY A 51 35.01 -44.43 -44.32
CA GLY A 51 34.59 -43.15 -43.77
C GLY A 51 33.48 -42.61 -44.64
N ASN A 52 32.28 -42.48 -44.07
CA ASN A 52 31.28 -41.56 -44.57
C ASN A 52 31.06 -40.51 -43.49
N ALA A 53 31.60 -39.32 -43.78
CA ALA A 53 31.04 -38.08 -43.29
C ALA A 53 29.56 -38.03 -43.72
N SER A 54 28.67 -38.46 -42.82
CA SER A 54 27.26 -38.10 -42.89
C SER A 54 27.02 -37.09 -41.79
N ALA A 55 27.06 -35.83 -42.22
CA ALA A 55 26.31 -34.71 -41.68
C ALA A 55 25.77 -34.91 -40.27
N ALA A 56 26.36 -34.17 -39.33
CA ALA A 56 25.68 -33.69 -38.15
C ALA A 56 24.49 -32.81 -38.57
N ALA A 57 23.45 -33.43 -39.12
CA ALA A 57 22.10 -32.94 -39.04
C ALA A 57 21.53 -33.65 -37.83
N SER A 58 21.75 -33.07 -36.64
CA SER A 58 20.93 -33.41 -35.47
C SER A 58 19.48 -33.21 -35.90
N GLU A 59 18.81 -34.32 -36.23
CA GLU A 59 17.39 -34.33 -36.55
C GLU A 59 16.69 -33.60 -35.41
N LEU A 60 16.05 -32.46 -35.70
CA LEU A 60 15.15 -31.80 -34.76
C LEU A 60 13.96 -32.75 -34.54
N SER A 61 14.13 -33.72 -33.65
CA SER A 61 13.08 -34.64 -33.26
C SER A 61 12.06 -33.86 -32.43
N LEU A 62 10.90 -33.56 -33.03
CA LEU A 62 9.78 -32.91 -32.35
C LEU A 62 9.35 -33.63 -31.06
N SER A 63 9.69 -34.91 -30.89
CA SER A 63 9.42 -35.65 -29.67
C SER A 63 10.26 -35.18 -28.48
N ASN A 64 11.47 -34.67 -28.71
CA ASN A 64 12.33 -34.09 -27.67
C ASN A 64 11.88 -32.69 -27.25
N TYR A 65 11.12 -32.00 -28.11
CA TYR A 65 10.65 -30.63 -27.91
C TYR A 65 9.21 -30.54 -27.41
N LYS A 66 8.55 -31.65 -27.05
CA LYS A 66 7.16 -31.64 -26.55
C LYS A 66 6.98 -30.73 -25.34
N MET A 67 7.89 -30.81 -24.37
CA MET A 67 7.88 -29.95 -23.18
C MET A 67 8.17 -28.50 -23.54
N GLU A 68 9.11 -28.23 -24.44
CA GLU A 68 9.41 -26.88 -24.90
C GLU A 68 8.21 -26.26 -25.66
N LEU A 69 7.54 -27.03 -26.51
CA LEU A 69 6.34 -26.60 -27.22
C LEU A 69 5.18 -26.33 -26.26
N LEU A 70 5.02 -27.14 -25.20
CA LEU A 70 4.04 -26.91 -24.15
C LEU A 70 4.33 -25.62 -23.38
N LEU A 71 5.59 -25.38 -23.01
CA LEU A 71 6.01 -24.13 -22.35
C LEU A 71 5.78 -22.91 -23.24
N VAL A 72 6.10 -23.01 -24.54
CA VAL A 72 5.84 -21.95 -25.52
C VAL A 72 4.34 -21.71 -25.70
N ALA A 73 3.52 -22.76 -25.76
CA ALA A 73 2.08 -22.64 -25.85
C ALA A 73 1.48 -22.00 -24.58
N LEU A 74 1.96 -22.36 -23.39
CA LEU A 74 1.57 -21.75 -22.13
C LEU A 74 1.96 -20.27 -22.10
N ALA A 75 3.20 -19.94 -22.50
CA ALA A 75 3.67 -18.56 -22.58
C ALA A 75 2.83 -17.73 -23.56
N ALA A 76 2.54 -18.26 -24.75
CA ALA A 76 1.65 -17.62 -25.72
C ALA A 76 0.25 -17.40 -25.15
N GLY A 77 -0.30 -18.38 -24.42
CA GLY A 77 -1.57 -18.25 -23.72
C GLY A 77 -1.58 -17.13 -22.68
N MET A 78 -0.52 -16.99 -21.88
CA MET A 78 -0.37 -15.89 -20.92
C MET A 78 -0.31 -14.53 -21.61
N VAL A 79 0.42 -14.43 -22.72
CA VAL A 79 0.52 -13.18 -23.51
C VAL A 79 -0.84 -12.78 -24.07
N VAL A 80 -1.60 -13.73 -24.63
CA VAL A 80 -2.97 -13.46 -25.12
C VAL A 80 -3.90 -13.04 -23.98
N ASN A 81 -3.83 -13.71 -22.82
CA ASN A 81 -4.62 -13.34 -21.65
C ASN A 81 -4.28 -11.92 -21.18
N TYR A 82 -2.99 -11.57 -21.13
CA TYR A 82 -2.53 -10.25 -20.74
C TYR A 82 -3.14 -9.16 -21.64
N PHE A 83 -3.03 -9.29 -22.96
CA PHE A 83 -3.58 -8.30 -23.89
C PHE A 83 -5.11 -8.20 -23.81
N ARG A 84 -5.80 -9.33 -23.64
CA ARG A 84 -7.26 -9.33 -23.49
C ARG A 84 -7.70 -8.69 -22.17
N GLY A 85 -7.06 -9.05 -21.05
CA GLY A 85 -7.36 -8.51 -19.73
C GLY A 85 -7.04 -7.01 -19.64
N SER A 86 -5.88 -6.60 -20.16
CA SER A 86 -5.47 -5.19 -20.23
C SER A 86 -6.45 -4.33 -21.06
N ARG A 87 -6.92 -4.84 -22.20
CA ARG A 87 -7.96 -4.14 -23.00
C ARG A 87 -9.29 -4.04 -22.25
N GLN A 88 -9.74 -5.10 -21.59
CA GLN A 88 -10.99 -5.06 -20.82
C GLN A 88 -10.92 -4.07 -19.66
N ASN A 89 -9.81 -4.05 -18.92
CA ASN A 89 -9.61 -3.08 -17.84
C ASN A 89 -9.53 -1.65 -18.40
N ALA A 90 -8.89 -1.48 -19.57
CA ALA A 90 -8.86 -0.19 -20.25
C ALA A 90 -10.25 0.34 -20.59
N ASP A 91 -11.15 -0.52 -21.08
CA ASP A 91 -12.52 -0.12 -21.42
C ASP A 91 -13.35 0.22 -20.17
N ILE A 92 -13.20 -0.54 -19.08
CA ILE A 92 -13.87 -0.29 -17.80
C ILE A 92 -13.40 1.03 -17.19
N ALA A 93 -12.11 1.30 -17.22
CA ALA A 93 -11.57 2.55 -16.72
C ALA A 93 -12.06 3.77 -17.49
N ARG A 94 -12.11 3.68 -18.82
CA ARG A 94 -12.68 4.74 -19.67
C ARG A 94 -14.15 5.01 -19.34
N ALA A 95 -14.91 3.95 -19.01
CA ALA A 95 -16.30 4.11 -18.59
C ALA A 95 -16.43 4.84 -17.24
N TRP A 96 -15.49 4.62 -16.32
CA TRP A 96 -15.46 5.28 -15.00
C TRP A 96 -14.79 6.65 -14.99
N GLU A 97 -13.99 6.97 -16.01
CA GLU A 97 -13.24 8.22 -16.12
C GLU A 97 -14.15 9.45 -16.10
N ALA A 98 -15.15 9.50 -16.98
CA ALA A 98 -16.04 10.65 -17.05
C ALA A 98 -16.84 10.89 -15.76
N PRO A 99 -17.47 9.88 -15.12
CA PRO A 99 -18.12 10.05 -13.83
C PRO A 99 -17.22 10.55 -12.70
N ILE A 100 -16.04 9.96 -12.55
CA ILE A 100 -15.08 10.31 -11.49
C ILE A 100 -14.55 11.72 -11.73
N SER A 101 -14.17 12.04 -12.96
CA SER A 101 -13.71 13.38 -13.36
C SER A 101 -14.77 14.45 -13.05
N GLN A 102 -16.04 14.20 -13.38
CA GLN A 102 -17.11 15.15 -13.09
C GLN A 102 -17.32 15.37 -11.59
N ALA A 103 -17.25 14.31 -10.78
CA ALA A 103 -17.35 14.43 -9.32
C ALA A 103 -16.17 15.22 -8.74
N LEU A 104 -14.96 15.02 -9.27
CA LEU A 104 -13.78 15.76 -8.82
C LEU A 104 -13.83 17.23 -9.22
N HIS A 105 -14.16 17.56 -10.47
CA HIS A 105 -14.28 18.95 -10.92
C HIS A 105 -15.40 19.72 -10.22
N ALA A 106 -16.45 19.03 -9.75
CA ALA A 106 -17.50 19.66 -8.96
C ALA A 106 -17.01 20.06 -7.55
N ASN A 107 -16.01 19.37 -7.02
CA ASN A 107 -15.58 19.47 -5.62
C ASN A 107 -14.19 20.12 -5.44
N PHE A 108 -13.37 20.17 -6.48
CA PHE A 108 -11.98 20.61 -6.46
C PHE A 108 -11.70 21.58 -7.61
N SER A 109 -10.90 22.62 -7.35
CA SER A 109 -10.51 23.57 -8.39
C SER A 109 -9.37 23.07 -9.27
N LEU A 110 -8.51 22.19 -8.75
CA LEU A 110 -7.40 21.57 -9.47
C LEU A 110 -7.63 20.06 -9.51
N VAL A 111 -7.70 19.49 -10.71
CA VAL A 111 -7.88 18.05 -10.92
C VAL A 111 -6.91 17.60 -12.02
N GLY A 112 -6.05 16.64 -11.69
CA GLY A 112 -5.01 16.12 -12.58
C GLY A 112 -3.92 17.15 -12.92
N ASP A 113 -3.14 16.82 -13.94
CA ASP A 113 -2.04 17.63 -14.47
C ASP A 113 -2.44 18.55 -15.65
N GLY A 114 -3.74 18.58 -15.98
CA GLY A 114 -4.31 19.34 -17.10
C GLY A 114 -4.40 18.58 -18.42
N SER A 115 -3.85 17.37 -18.52
CA SER A 115 -3.92 16.54 -19.74
C SER A 115 -4.84 15.32 -19.58
N GLN A 116 -4.71 14.59 -18.47
CA GLN A 116 -5.50 13.40 -18.16
C GLN A 116 -5.88 13.42 -16.67
N VAL A 117 -7.11 13.01 -16.36
CA VAL A 117 -7.59 12.94 -14.98
C VAL A 117 -7.23 11.61 -14.33
N LEU A 118 -7.28 10.51 -15.09
CA LEU A 118 -6.79 9.22 -14.66
C LEU A 118 -5.43 8.92 -15.29
N GLU A 119 -4.40 8.91 -14.45
CA GLU A 119 -3.08 8.45 -14.81
C GLU A 119 -3.01 6.92 -14.66
N ARG A 120 -2.41 6.24 -15.64
CA ARG A 120 -2.28 4.79 -15.64
C ARG A 120 -0.96 4.39 -15.03
N ASP A 121 -1.01 3.86 -13.81
CA ASP A 121 0.16 3.27 -13.15
C ASP A 121 0.32 1.79 -13.56
N SER A 122 -0.79 1.05 -13.64
CA SER A 122 -0.82 -0.37 -13.98
C SER A 122 -2.05 -0.70 -14.86
N PRO A 123 -2.07 -1.84 -15.59
CA PRO A 123 -3.29 -2.29 -16.28
C PRO A 123 -4.49 -2.50 -15.37
N ALA A 124 -4.29 -2.62 -14.05
CA ALA A 124 -5.34 -2.77 -13.06
C ALA A 124 -5.49 -1.54 -12.14
N ASP A 125 -4.45 -0.72 -11.99
CA ASP A 125 -4.45 0.40 -11.04
C ASP A 125 -4.29 1.74 -11.77
N MET A 126 -5.17 2.68 -11.43
CA MET A 126 -5.13 4.02 -12.01
C MET A 126 -5.21 5.05 -10.89
N LEU A 127 -4.43 6.11 -11.05
CA LEU A 127 -4.24 7.13 -10.05
C LEU A 127 -4.93 8.42 -10.50
N VAL A 128 -5.48 9.11 -9.51
CA VAL A 128 -6.10 10.42 -9.69
C VAL A 128 -5.59 11.34 -8.62
N TYR A 129 -5.32 12.58 -8.99
CA TYR A 129 -4.91 13.62 -8.07
C TYR A 129 -5.87 14.80 -8.17
N ALA A 130 -6.25 15.37 -7.02
CA ALA A 130 -7.04 16.59 -6.95
C ALA A 130 -6.60 17.47 -5.78
N SER A 131 -6.73 18.78 -5.91
CA SER A 131 -6.42 19.76 -4.87
C SER A 131 -7.25 21.03 -5.06
N GLY A 132 -7.14 21.98 -4.13
CA GLY A 132 -7.86 23.25 -4.17
C GLY A 132 -9.26 23.21 -3.59
N ARG A 133 -9.53 22.28 -2.66
CA ARG A 133 -10.68 22.33 -1.76
C ARG A 133 -10.24 22.90 -0.40
N ARG A 134 -11.14 23.57 0.32
CA ARG A 134 -10.88 24.02 1.69
C ARG A 134 -10.63 22.82 2.61
N HIS A 135 -9.83 23.03 3.66
CA HIS A 135 -9.50 22.01 4.68
C HIS A 135 -8.80 20.75 4.14
N CYS A 136 -8.32 20.81 2.90
CA CYS A 136 -7.74 19.71 2.15
C CYS A 136 -6.46 20.19 1.45
N LYS A 137 -5.31 19.60 1.82
CA LYS A 137 -4.04 19.83 1.12
C LYS A 137 -4.09 19.24 -0.28
N PHE A 138 -4.46 17.96 -0.37
CA PHE A 138 -4.66 17.24 -1.61
C PHE A 138 -5.47 15.97 -1.37
N ALA A 139 -6.11 15.48 -2.42
CA ALA A 139 -6.80 14.20 -2.47
C ALA A 139 -6.14 13.34 -3.56
N GLN A 140 -5.90 12.08 -3.23
CA GLN A 140 -5.49 11.05 -4.18
C GLN A 140 -6.57 9.98 -4.27
N GLY A 141 -6.81 9.51 -5.49
CA GLY A 141 -7.77 8.47 -5.81
C GLY A 141 -7.05 7.30 -6.47
N HIS A 142 -7.30 6.07 -6.01
CA HIS A 142 -6.76 4.85 -6.58
C HIS A 142 -7.94 4.01 -7.07
N LEU A 143 -8.10 3.93 -8.39
CA LEU A 143 -9.04 3.05 -9.05
C LEU A 143 -8.40 1.68 -9.20
N MET A 144 -8.77 0.75 -8.33
CA MET A 144 -8.29 -0.64 -8.34
C MET A 144 -9.30 -1.53 -9.07
N LEU A 145 -8.92 -1.93 -10.28
CA LEU A 145 -9.64 -2.92 -11.07
C LEU A 145 -9.13 -4.32 -10.76
N ARG A 146 -9.94 -5.33 -11.08
CA ARG A 146 -9.48 -6.72 -11.01
C ARG A 146 -8.34 -6.97 -12.01
N ALA A 147 -7.32 -7.70 -11.58
CA ALA A 147 -6.13 -8.01 -12.38
C ALA A 147 -6.40 -9.12 -13.41
N ARG A 148 -7.29 -8.86 -14.38
CA ARG A 148 -7.70 -9.80 -15.44
C ARG A 148 -6.54 -10.26 -16.33
N GLN A 149 -5.48 -9.46 -16.39
CA GLN A 149 -4.27 -9.77 -17.15
C GLN A 149 -3.45 -10.91 -16.54
N ASP A 150 -3.59 -11.15 -15.22
CA ASP A 150 -2.88 -12.19 -14.49
C ASP A 150 -3.81 -13.41 -14.28
N PRO A 151 -3.51 -14.58 -14.86
CA PRO A 151 -4.30 -15.79 -14.67
C PRO A 151 -4.39 -16.25 -13.21
N ILE A 152 -3.34 -16.06 -12.41
CA ILE A 152 -3.29 -16.48 -11.01
C ILE A 152 -4.20 -15.56 -10.18
N ALA A 153 -4.07 -14.24 -10.37
CA ALA A 153 -4.95 -13.27 -9.73
C ALA A 153 -6.41 -13.48 -10.14
N SER A 154 -6.68 -13.75 -11.42
CA SER A 154 -8.02 -14.03 -11.93
C SER A 154 -8.64 -15.29 -11.32
N LEU A 155 -7.82 -16.33 -11.06
CA LEU A 155 -8.27 -17.54 -10.36
C LEU A 155 -8.61 -17.25 -8.89
N ASN A 156 -7.77 -16.48 -8.20
CA ASN A 156 -8.03 -16.05 -6.83
C ASN A 156 -9.30 -15.19 -6.73
N ASP A 157 -9.52 -14.29 -7.69
CA ASP A 157 -10.70 -13.43 -7.78
C ASP A 157 -12.00 -14.24 -7.93
N LEU A 158 -11.95 -15.40 -8.60
CA LEU A 158 -13.09 -16.31 -8.74
C LEU A 158 -13.53 -16.89 -7.38
N ILE A 159 -12.56 -17.15 -6.50
CA ILE A 159 -12.79 -17.71 -5.15
C ILE A 159 -13.22 -16.60 -4.19
N ALA A 160 -12.52 -15.46 -4.22
CA ALA A 160 -12.70 -14.36 -3.29
C ALA A 160 -13.87 -13.43 -3.63
N LYS A 161 -14.45 -13.53 -4.84
CA LYS A 161 -15.49 -12.62 -5.36
C LYS A 161 -15.10 -11.16 -5.17
N THR A 162 -13.91 -10.81 -5.61
CA THR A 162 -13.41 -9.43 -5.54
C THR A 162 -14.27 -8.51 -6.40
N HIS A 163 -14.48 -7.29 -5.90
CA HIS A 163 -15.15 -6.22 -6.61
C HIS A 163 -14.11 -5.17 -7.00
N GLU A 164 -14.43 -4.38 -8.01
CA GLU A 164 -13.65 -3.18 -8.36
C GLU A 164 -13.83 -2.14 -7.25
N LYS A 165 -12.80 -1.36 -6.96
CA LYS A 165 -12.79 -0.42 -5.85
C LYS A 165 -12.19 0.91 -6.26
N LEU A 166 -12.68 1.97 -5.64
CA LEU A 166 -12.11 3.30 -5.68
C LEU A 166 -11.70 3.67 -4.26
N GLU A 167 -10.41 3.76 -4.00
CA GLU A 167 -9.88 4.27 -2.74
C GLU A 167 -9.62 5.77 -2.88
N ILE A 168 -10.17 6.56 -1.99
CA ILE A 168 -9.98 8.01 -1.94
C ILE A 168 -9.27 8.31 -0.63
N GLU A 169 -8.08 8.88 -0.72
CA GLU A 169 -7.32 9.38 0.42
C GLU A 169 -7.23 10.90 0.32
N VAL A 170 -7.88 11.58 1.26
CA VAL A 170 -7.83 13.02 1.41
C VAL A 170 -6.88 13.36 2.55
N THR A 171 -5.78 14.05 2.22
CA THR A 171 -4.89 14.63 3.22
C THR A 171 -5.41 16.02 3.58
N MET A 172 -5.86 16.16 4.82
CA MET A 172 -6.45 17.38 5.37
C MET A 172 -5.37 18.35 5.87
N ASP A 173 -5.78 19.60 6.12
CA ASP A 173 -4.91 20.60 6.72
C ASP A 173 -4.51 20.25 8.16
N ASP A 174 -3.32 20.70 8.59
CA ASP A 174 -2.81 20.40 9.93
C ASP A 174 -3.64 21.04 11.04
N GLU A 175 -4.51 21.99 10.70
CA GLU A 175 -5.42 22.67 11.63
C GLU A 175 -6.87 22.17 11.51
N ALA A 176 -7.15 21.23 10.59
CA ALA A 176 -8.52 20.87 10.22
C ALA A 176 -9.38 20.41 11.42
N PHE A 177 -8.92 19.46 12.23
CA PHE A 177 -9.66 19.00 13.42
C PHE A 177 -8.76 18.64 14.58
N SER A 178 -9.29 18.42 15.79
CA SER A 178 -8.49 18.23 17.02
C SER A 178 -7.70 16.91 17.12
N GLY A 179 -7.72 16.07 16.07
CA GLY A 179 -7.00 14.80 15.99
C GLY A 179 -7.69 13.69 16.80
N PHE A 180 -8.23 12.69 16.11
CA PHE A 180 -8.85 11.51 16.70
C PHE A 180 -8.83 10.38 15.68
N VAL A 181 -8.84 9.14 16.16
CA VAL A 181 -8.93 7.96 15.30
C VAL A 181 -10.35 7.39 15.30
N PHE A 182 -10.91 7.26 14.09
CA PHE A 182 -12.17 6.59 13.82
C PHE A 182 -12.01 5.70 12.59
N ALA A 183 -12.55 4.49 12.64
CA ALA A 183 -12.64 3.63 11.48
C ALA A 183 -13.94 2.83 11.48
N ALA A 184 -14.57 2.71 10.31
CA ALA A 184 -15.65 1.75 10.08
C ALA A 184 -15.22 0.79 8.97
N VAL A 185 -15.19 -0.49 9.30
CA VAL A 185 -14.66 -1.54 8.42
C VAL A 185 -15.58 -2.76 8.39
N PRO A 186 -15.56 -3.59 7.34
CA PRO A 186 -16.35 -4.81 7.32
C PRO A 186 -15.93 -5.75 8.45
N HIS A 187 -16.89 -6.41 9.09
CA HIS A 187 -16.64 -7.30 10.23
C HIS A 187 -15.59 -8.39 9.91
N ARG A 188 -15.57 -8.88 8.67
CA ARG A 188 -14.56 -9.84 8.17
C ARG A 188 -13.11 -9.33 8.25
N ARG A 189 -12.90 -8.03 8.15
CA ARG A 189 -11.57 -7.38 8.20
C ARG A 189 -11.23 -6.80 9.56
N ALA A 190 -12.21 -6.65 10.46
CA ALA A 190 -12.02 -6.01 11.76
C ALA A 190 -10.84 -6.57 12.57
N LYS A 191 -10.68 -7.90 12.60
CA LYS A 191 -9.57 -8.55 13.32
C LYS A 191 -8.20 -8.23 12.70
N ALA A 192 -8.11 -8.21 11.37
CA ALA A 192 -6.86 -7.87 10.68
C ALA A 192 -6.53 -6.39 10.88
N VAL A 193 -7.49 -5.50 10.66
CA VAL A 193 -7.33 -4.05 10.83
C VAL A 193 -6.91 -3.68 12.26
N GLY A 194 -7.56 -4.25 13.27
CA GLY A 194 -7.25 -4.00 14.68
C GLY A 194 -5.88 -4.51 15.14
N ARG A 195 -5.17 -5.30 14.31
CA ARG A 195 -3.82 -5.81 14.60
C ARG A 195 -2.77 -5.17 13.69
N ASP A 196 -3.06 -5.05 12.40
CA ASP A 196 -2.09 -4.75 11.36
C ASP A 196 -1.93 -3.24 11.14
N ARG A 197 -2.98 -2.43 11.37
CA ARG A 197 -2.90 -0.97 11.29
C ARG A 197 -2.50 -0.35 12.62
N TYR A 198 -1.40 0.40 12.65
CA TYR A 198 -0.81 0.97 13.86
C TYR A 198 -1.72 2.03 14.51
N ASP A 199 -2.30 2.91 13.70
CA ASP A 199 -3.24 3.94 14.15
C ASP A 199 -4.45 3.34 14.89
N VAL A 200 -5.12 2.36 14.30
CA VAL A 200 -6.29 1.71 14.89
C VAL A 200 -5.92 0.90 16.12
N SER A 201 -4.87 0.07 16.03
CA SER A 201 -4.46 -0.83 17.12
C SER A 201 -3.97 -0.10 18.37
N THR A 202 -3.35 1.07 18.20
CA THR A 202 -2.77 1.85 19.30
C THR A 202 -3.80 2.76 19.96
N PHE A 203 -4.63 3.44 19.18
CA PHE A 203 -5.46 4.54 19.68
C PHE A 203 -6.95 4.20 19.78
N ALA A 204 -7.48 3.36 18.90
CA ALA A 204 -8.92 3.11 18.80
C ALA A 204 -9.33 1.78 19.44
N LYS A 205 -10.59 1.71 19.91
CA LYS A 205 -11.18 0.49 20.46
C LYS A 205 -12.41 0.08 19.68
N LEU A 206 -12.60 -1.22 19.54
CA LEU A 206 -13.80 -1.78 18.94
C LEU A 206 -15.02 -1.39 19.77
N THR A 207 -15.97 -0.71 19.14
CA THR A 207 -17.18 -0.19 19.76
C THR A 207 -18.38 -0.71 18.98
N SER A 208 -19.39 -1.24 19.68
CA SER A 208 -20.67 -1.60 19.06
C SER A 208 -21.63 -0.43 19.13
N ASN A 209 -22.42 -0.24 18.06
CA ASN A 209 -23.50 0.73 18.03
C ASN A 209 -24.72 0.09 17.38
N GLY A 210 -25.89 0.18 18.01
CA GLY A 210 -27.14 -0.39 17.51
C GLY A 210 -27.70 0.30 16.27
N LYS A 211 -27.16 1.45 15.88
CA LYS A 211 -27.58 2.21 14.68
C LYS A 211 -26.93 1.75 13.38
N ILE A 212 -26.02 0.78 13.44
CA ILE A 212 -25.15 0.40 12.32
C ILE A 212 -25.37 -1.05 11.97
N SER A 213 -25.27 -1.38 10.69
CA SER A 213 -25.40 -2.75 10.22
C SER A 213 -24.39 -3.67 10.91
N SER A 214 -24.82 -4.90 11.19
CA SER A 214 -23.94 -5.98 11.67
C SER A 214 -22.81 -6.33 10.69
N ARG A 215 -22.87 -5.81 9.45
CA ARG A 215 -21.82 -5.94 8.43
C ARG A 215 -20.56 -5.16 8.78
N PHE A 216 -20.67 -4.10 9.58
CA PHE A 216 -19.57 -3.21 9.93
C PHE A 216 -19.15 -3.35 11.39
N ALA A 217 -17.87 -3.08 11.63
CA ALA A 217 -17.24 -2.97 12.92
C ALA A 217 -16.65 -1.55 13.03
N ILE A 218 -16.95 -0.84 14.13
CA ILE A 218 -16.42 0.49 14.39
C ILE A 218 -15.26 0.41 15.37
N PHE A 219 -14.15 1.03 14.99
CA PHE A 219 -13.08 1.41 15.89
C PHE A 219 -13.21 2.89 16.19
N SER A 220 -13.31 3.22 17.47
CA SER A 220 -13.49 4.60 17.93
C SER A 220 -12.57 4.87 19.10
N GLU A 221 -11.88 6.00 19.05
CA GLU A 221 -11.13 6.53 20.18
C GLU A 221 -11.99 7.42 21.09
N SER A 222 -12.88 8.22 20.49
CA SER A 222 -13.75 9.17 21.19
C SER A 222 -15.22 8.90 20.86
N ALA A 223 -16.02 8.56 21.88
CA ALA A 223 -17.45 8.34 21.71
C ALA A 223 -18.20 9.62 21.27
N ASP A 224 -17.70 10.80 21.68
CA ASP A 224 -18.26 12.10 21.32
C ASP A 224 -18.09 12.37 19.81
N ALA A 225 -16.87 12.18 19.29
CA ALA A 225 -16.59 12.31 17.86
C ALA A 225 -17.39 11.31 17.04
N THR A 226 -17.48 10.05 17.50
CA THR A 226 -18.24 9.01 16.82
C THR A 226 -19.73 9.33 16.74
N ALA A 227 -20.34 9.87 17.80
CA ALA A 227 -21.75 10.27 17.77
C ALA A 227 -22.00 11.40 16.75
N GLN A 228 -21.13 12.41 16.72
CA GLN A 228 -21.23 13.53 15.77
C GLN A 228 -20.98 13.09 14.32
N LEU A 229 -20.03 12.16 14.10
CA LEU A 229 -19.76 11.57 12.79
C LEU A 229 -20.94 10.76 12.27
N LEU A 230 -21.53 9.91 13.09
CA LEU A 230 -22.70 9.12 12.67
C LEU A 230 -23.91 10.02 12.39
N GLY A 231 -24.06 11.09 13.16
CA GLY A 231 -25.09 12.12 12.95
C GLY A 231 -24.94 12.93 11.65
N SER A 232 -23.80 12.86 10.96
CA SER A 232 -23.57 13.54 9.67
C SER A 232 -24.36 12.94 8.50
N GLY A 233 -25.00 11.78 8.70
CA GLY A 233 -25.56 10.95 7.64
C GLY A 233 -24.74 9.70 7.33
N LEU A 234 -23.54 9.57 7.91
CA LEU A 234 -22.68 8.39 7.75
C LEU A 234 -23.38 7.10 8.18
N GLU A 235 -24.29 7.18 9.17
CA GLU A 235 -25.11 6.03 9.59
C GLU A 235 -25.94 5.43 8.45
N GLN A 236 -26.38 6.24 7.48
CA GLN A 236 -27.18 5.76 6.34
C GLN A 236 -26.36 4.94 5.35
N LEU A 237 -25.09 5.32 5.17
CA LEU A 237 -24.12 4.59 4.33
C LEU A 237 -23.54 3.36 5.02
N LEU A 238 -23.55 3.31 6.35
CA LEU A 238 -23.12 2.15 7.15
C LEU A 238 -24.29 1.26 7.58
N GLY A 239 -25.52 1.58 7.17
CA GLY A 239 -26.72 0.80 7.42
C GLY A 239 -26.86 -0.43 6.52
N ASP A 240 -27.99 -1.13 6.61
CA ASP A 240 -28.29 -2.33 5.80
C ASP A 240 -28.63 -2.04 4.33
N ASN A 241 -28.48 -0.78 3.90
CA ASN A 241 -28.67 -0.37 2.52
C ASN A 241 -27.58 -0.99 1.62
N ASP A 242 -27.84 -1.15 0.32
CA ASP A 242 -26.82 -1.54 -0.69
C ASP A 242 -25.84 -0.37 -0.94
N SER A 243 -25.23 0.09 0.14
CA SER A 243 -24.21 1.13 0.16
C SER A 243 -22.96 0.65 -0.58
N LEU A 244 -22.33 1.58 -1.26
CA LEU A 244 -21.07 1.34 -1.95
C LEU A 244 -19.86 1.60 -1.04
N LEU A 245 -20.04 2.28 0.09
CA LEU A 245 -18.95 2.53 1.04
C LEU A 245 -18.56 1.21 1.75
N GLU A 246 -17.37 0.70 1.48
CA GLU A 246 -16.85 -0.50 2.15
C GLU A 246 -16.08 -0.18 3.42
N GLU A 247 -15.24 0.87 3.39
CA GLU A 247 -14.37 1.23 4.50
C GLU A 247 -14.24 2.75 4.58
N ILE A 248 -14.14 3.26 5.80
CA ILE A 248 -13.78 4.65 6.05
C ILE A 248 -12.85 4.73 7.27
N TYR A 249 -11.82 5.53 7.16
CA TYR A 249 -10.84 5.81 8.21
C TYR A 249 -10.65 7.32 8.33
N ILE A 250 -10.64 7.82 9.55
CA ILE A 250 -10.30 9.19 9.91
C ILE A 250 -9.21 9.09 10.95
N THR A 251 -8.03 9.63 10.65
CA THR A 251 -6.85 9.44 11.50
C THR A 251 -5.93 10.64 11.43
N ASP A 252 -5.27 10.94 12.54
CA ASP A 252 -4.16 11.90 12.64
C ASP A 252 -2.78 11.21 12.74
N CYS A 253 -2.77 9.88 12.63
CA CYS A 253 -1.62 9.03 12.84
C CYS A 253 -1.27 8.22 11.58
N PRO A 254 -0.01 7.82 11.41
CA PRO A 254 0.40 6.97 10.30
C PRO A 254 -0.23 5.57 10.41
N SER A 255 -0.58 4.99 9.25
CA SER A 255 -1.13 3.64 9.15
C SER A 255 -0.16 2.56 9.62
N GLU A 256 1.14 2.78 9.39
CA GLU A 256 2.23 1.90 9.78
C GLU A 256 3.02 2.49 10.94
N LYS A 257 3.65 1.62 11.73
CA LYS A 257 4.43 2.05 12.88
C LYS A 257 5.70 2.76 12.40
N PRO A 258 5.94 4.02 12.81
CA PRO A 258 7.16 4.73 12.44
C PRO A 258 8.41 4.01 12.93
N GLU A 259 9.40 3.87 12.07
CA GLU A 259 10.72 3.34 12.45
C GLU A 259 11.60 4.42 13.09
N THR A 260 11.46 5.66 12.62
CA THR A 260 12.27 6.81 13.03
C THR A 260 11.43 7.84 13.78
N HIS A 261 12.12 8.71 14.51
CA HIS A 261 11.48 9.81 15.22
C HIS A 261 11.01 10.94 14.28
N GLU A 262 11.56 11.01 13.06
CA GLU A 262 11.16 11.94 12.01
C GLU A 262 10.04 11.33 11.16
N PHE A 263 8.80 11.46 11.63
CA PHE A 263 7.62 11.07 10.86
C PHE A 263 6.58 12.19 10.83
N LYS A 264 5.82 12.24 9.73
CA LYS A 264 4.76 13.23 9.55
C LYS A 264 3.44 12.70 10.08
N ARG A 265 2.73 13.54 10.83
CA ARG A 265 1.38 13.25 11.34
C ARG A 265 0.38 14.02 10.50
N ASP A 266 0.09 13.46 9.33
CA ASP A 266 -0.93 14.02 8.46
C ASP A 266 -2.31 13.57 8.92
N LYS A 267 -3.24 14.53 8.95
CA LYS A 267 -4.66 14.24 9.15
C LYS A 267 -5.24 13.72 7.85
N LYS A 268 -5.81 12.53 7.88
CA LYS A 268 -6.25 11.82 6.68
C LYS A 268 -7.67 11.30 6.85
N LEU A 269 -8.44 11.41 5.77
CA LEU A 269 -9.69 10.71 5.57
C LEU A 269 -9.50 9.74 4.40
N LEU A 270 -9.59 8.44 4.68
CA LEU A 270 -9.47 7.37 3.69
C LEU A 270 -10.84 6.72 3.53
N ALA A 271 -11.34 6.61 2.32
CA ALA A 271 -12.60 5.95 2.02
C ALA A 271 -12.41 4.94 0.88
N THR A 272 -12.90 3.72 1.06
CA THR A 272 -12.91 2.68 0.02
C THR A 272 -14.34 2.50 -0.46
N ILE A 273 -14.58 2.79 -1.73
CA ILE A 273 -15.88 2.69 -2.40
C ILE A 273 -15.86 1.49 -3.34
N ARG A 274 -16.81 0.58 -3.20
CA ARG A 274 -17.05 -0.50 -4.16
C ARG A 274 -17.65 0.05 -5.44
N LEU A 275 -17.05 -0.29 -6.57
CA LEU A 275 -17.55 0.07 -7.88
C LEU A 275 -18.47 -1.04 -8.41
N PRO A 276 -19.75 -0.73 -8.69
CA PRO A 276 -20.63 -1.64 -9.40
C PRO A 276 -20.25 -1.71 -10.89
N ALA A 277 -21.01 -2.44 -11.70
CA ALA A 277 -20.89 -2.30 -13.15
C ALA A 277 -21.22 -0.84 -13.56
N PRO A 278 -20.55 -0.29 -14.59
CA PRO A 278 -20.76 1.09 -15.04
C PRO A 278 -22.09 1.20 -15.79
N ALA A 279 -23.18 1.20 -15.04
CA ALA A 279 -24.55 1.47 -15.47
C ALA A 279 -25.04 2.77 -14.79
N ASP A 280 -26.02 3.44 -15.38
CA ASP A 280 -26.45 4.79 -14.94
C ASP A 280 -26.76 4.89 -13.44
N ASP A 281 -27.47 3.91 -12.88
CA ASP A 281 -27.77 3.86 -11.43
C ASP A 281 -26.51 3.65 -10.57
N GLY A 282 -25.60 2.78 -11.02
CA GLY A 282 -24.33 2.55 -10.34
C GLY A 282 -23.43 3.78 -10.35
N ILE A 283 -23.37 4.47 -11.49
CA ILE A 283 -22.62 5.72 -11.67
C ILE A 283 -23.15 6.81 -10.73
N LYS A 284 -24.47 6.96 -10.65
CA LYS A 284 -25.12 7.92 -9.77
C LYS A 284 -24.77 7.64 -8.29
N ARG A 285 -24.91 6.39 -7.84
CA ARG A 285 -24.60 6.00 -6.46
C ARG A 285 -23.12 6.22 -6.10
N VAL A 286 -22.20 5.92 -7.01
CA VAL A 286 -20.77 6.19 -6.81
C VAL A 286 -20.53 7.69 -6.65
N ARG A 287 -21.12 8.52 -7.51
CA ARG A 287 -21.01 9.99 -7.40
C ARG A 287 -21.54 10.50 -6.06
N GLU A 288 -22.75 10.09 -5.67
CA GLU A 288 -23.34 10.49 -4.38
C GLU A 288 -22.46 10.08 -3.20
N THR A 289 -21.82 8.91 -3.28
CA THR A 289 -20.90 8.43 -2.25
C THR A 289 -19.60 9.26 -2.24
N MET A 290 -19.04 9.60 -3.40
CA MET A 290 -17.87 10.49 -3.51
C MET A 290 -18.18 11.89 -2.97
N ASP A 291 -19.29 12.48 -3.37
CA ASP A 291 -19.73 13.80 -2.89
C ASP A 291 -19.91 13.79 -1.37
N PHE A 292 -20.46 12.71 -0.81
CA PHE A 292 -20.56 12.56 0.64
C PHE A 292 -19.19 12.43 1.33
N VAL A 293 -18.25 11.68 0.75
CA VAL A 293 -16.86 11.58 1.25
C VAL A 293 -16.21 12.95 1.29
N PHE A 294 -16.39 13.78 0.24
CA PHE A 294 -15.86 15.14 0.22
C PHE A 294 -16.59 16.09 1.17
N TYR A 295 -17.90 15.95 1.32
CA TYR A 295 -18.67 16.65 2.36
C TYR A 295 -18.17 16.32 3.77
N LEU A 296 -17.80 15.07 4.04
CA LEU A 296 -17.26 14.68 5.34
C LEU A 296 -15.96 15.42 5.68
N VAL A 297 -15.13 15.77 4.69
CA VAL A 297 -13.91 16.56 4.92
C VAL A 297 -14.25 17.89 5.56
N ASP A 298 -15.23 18.61 5.01
CA ASP A 298 -15.68 19.89 5.55
C ASP A 298 -16.39 19.72 6.90
N TYR A 299 -17.24 18.70 7.02
CA TYR A 299 -17.96 18.41 8.26
C TYR A 299 -17.02 18.03 9.41
N ILE A 300 -15.94 17.28 9.15
CA ILE A 300 -14.94 16.93 10.17
C ILE A 300 -14.20 18.18 10.62
N ALA A 301 -13.89 19.09 9.71
CA ALA A 301 -13.15 20.30 10.03
C ALA A 301 -13.98 21.33 10.81
N GLU A 302 -15.23 21.55 10.39
CA GLU A 302 -16.07 22.64 10.94
C GLU A 302 -17.17 22.13 11.89
N GLY A 303 -17.67 20.92 11.68
CA GLY A 303 -18.84 20.38 12.37
C GLY A 303 -18.53 19.59 13.65
N ILE A 304 -17.32 19.01 13.77
CA ILE A 304 -16.97 18.19 14.94
C ILE A 304 -16.38 19.05 16.06
N ALA A 305 -17.20 19.34 17.05
CA ALA A 305 -16.80 20.04 18.26
C ALA A 305 -16.70 19.07 19.44
N MET A 306 -15.48 18.66 19.78
CA MET A 306 -15.24 17.81 20.95
C MET A 306 -15.11 18.62 22.24
N ARG A 307 -15.52 18.01 23.36
CA ARG A 307 -15.29 18.60 24.69
C ARG A 307 -13.80 18.85 24.95
N PRO A 308 -13.42 19.96 25.60
CA PRO A 308 -12.02 20.27 25.91
C PRO A 308 -11.29 19.16 26.69
N GLU A 309 -12.02 18.46 27.57
CA GLU A 309 -11.49 17.30 28.31
C GLU A 309 -11.09 16.14 27.39
N SER A 310 -11.93 15.82 26.40
CA SER A 310 -11.65 14.81 25.38
C SER A 310 -10.43 15.20 24.58
N VAL A 311 -10.34 16.45 24.11
CA VAL A 311 -9.18 16.97 23.36
C VAL A 311 -7.89 16.83 24.17
N ARG A 312 -7.89 17.21 25.46
CA ARG A 312 -6.73 17.06 26.34
C ARG A 312 -6.32 15.60 26.53
N LYS A 313 -7.30 14.70 26.67
CA LYS A 313 -7.06 13.26 26.81
C LYS A 313 -6.45 12.67 25.54
N LEU A 314 -6.97 13.06 24.37
CA LEU A 314 -6.44 12.67 23.07
C LEU A 314 -5.00 13.14 22.91
N ALA A 315 -4.71 14.41 23.19
CA ALA A 315 -3.36 14.96 23.14
C ALA A 315 -2.37 14.21 24.06
N LYS A 316 -2.79 13.91 25.30
CA LYS A 316 -1.96 13.14 26.25
C LYS A 316 -1.69 11.71 25.76
N ALA A 317 -2.67 11.06 25.13
CA ALA A 317 -2.47 9.73 24.54
C ALA A 317 -1.43 9.74 23.41
N ARG A 318 -1.39 10.81 22.59
CA ARG A 318 -0.33 10.97 21.56
C ARG A 318 1.02 11.22 22.21
N GLU A 319 1.10 12.09 23.22
CA GLU A 319 2.35 12.36 23.93
C GLU A 319 2.95 11.09 24.52
N GLU A 320 2.13 10.23 25.11
CA GLU A 320 2.56 8.95 25.67
C GLU A 320 3.00 7.96 24.57
N ALA A 321 2.21 7.82 23.51
CA ALA A 321 2.54 6.93 22.38
C ALA A 321 3.83 7.34 21.67
N PHE A 322 4.11 8.65 21.58
CA PHE A 322 5.27 9.18 20.88
C PHE A 322 6.45 9.59 21.78
N LYS A 323 6.36 9.31 23.09
CA LYS A 323 7.38 9.68 24.08
C LYS A 323 8.77 9.13 23.74
N GLU A 324 8.83 7.89 23.29
CA GLU A 324 10.10 7.24 22.96
C GLU A 324 10.75 7.87 21.73
N TYR A 325 9.97 8.21 20.72
CA TYR A 325 10.45 8.94 19.55
C TYR A 325 10.95 10.35 19.93
N ALA A 326 10.24 11.04 20.82
CA ALA A 326 10.70 12.33 21.33
C ALA A 326 12.03 12.22 22.10
N ARG A 327 12.24 11.13 22.84
CA ARG A 327 13.51 10.85 23.53
C ARG A 327 14.65 10.59 22.55
N GLN A 328 14.40 9.80 21.50
CA GLN A 328 15.35 9.55 20.43
C GLN A 328 15.73 10.84 19.69
N ALA A 329 14.74 11.67 19.35
CA ALA A 329 14.96 12.98 18.71
C ALA A 329 15.86 13.91 19.55
N GLU A 330 15.64 13.94 20.87
CA GLU A 330 16.46 14.76 21.77
C GLU A 330 17.89 14.22 21.88
N GLN A 331 18.05 12.89 21.94
CA GLN A 331 19.37 12.26 21.98
C GLN A 331 20.17 12.55 20.70
N GLU A 332 19.57 12.39 19.53
CA GLU A 332 20.23 12.68 18.24
C GLU A 332 20.63 14.15 18.12
N LYS A 333 19.78 15.08 18.59
CA LYS A 333 20.11 16.51 18.64
C LYS A 333 21.30 16.78 19.56
N GLN A 334 21.36 16.14 20.73
CA GLN A 334 22.48 16.30 21.66
C GLN A 334 23.78 15.76 21.08
N GLU A 335 23.73 14.61 20.40
CA GLU A 335 24.88 14.01 19.72
C GLU A 335 25.37 14.88 18.54
N ALA A 336 24.46 15.40 17.73
CA ALA A 336 24.78 16.32 16.64
C ALA A 336 25.44 17.62 17.15
N LEU A 337 24.89 18.22 18.21
CA LEU A 337 25.48 19.41 18.85
C LEU A 337 26.86 19.10 19.45
N ALA A 338 27.02 17.95 20.10
CA ALA A 338 28.31 17.51 20.64
C ALA A 338 29.35 17.34 19.53
N LYS A 339 28.96 16.78 18.38
CA LYS A 339 29.82 16.64 17.20
C LYS A 339 30.24 18.00 16.63
N ILE A 340 29.30 18.93 16.44
CA ILE A 340 29.61 20.29 15.96
C ILE A 340 30.59 21.00 16.90
N VAL A 341 30.40 20.88 18.22
CA VAL A 341 31.31 21.46 19.21
C VAL A 341 32.69 20.79 19.18
N ALA A 342 32.75 19.47 19.02
CA ALA A 342 33.98 18.73 18.92
C ALA A 342 34.77 19.09 17.65
N ASP A 343 34.09 19.19 16.50
CA ASP A 343 34.70 19.54 15.21
C ASP A 343 35.21 20.99 15.22
N ARG A 344 34.42 21.93 15.77
CA ARG A 344 34.88 23.31 15.98
C ARG A 344 36.13 23.36 16.86
N ARG A 345 36.16 22.56 17.93
CA ARG A 345 37.33 22.51 18.83
C ARG A 345 38.56 21.91 18.13
N ARG A 346 38.38 20.90 17.27
CA ARG A 346 39.48 20.34 16.46
C ARG A 346 40.04 21.38 15.49
N ALA A 347 39.17 22.09 14.77
CA ALA A 347 39.59 23.15 13.86
C ALA A 347 40.34 24.28 14.59
N GLU A 348 39.86 24.72 15.76
CA GLU A 348 40.56 25.72 16.59
C GLU A 348 41.95 25.23 17.03
N LEU A 349 42.11 23.95 17.36
CA LEU A 349 43.41 23.37 17.73
C LEU A 349 44.38 23.30 16.53
N GLU A 350 43.88 22.95 15.35
CA GLU A 350 44.68 22.94 14.12
C GLU A 350 45.13 24.34 13.69
N GLU A 351 44.31 25.37 13.90
CA GLU A 351 44.69 26.76 13.68
C GLU A 351 45.79 27.21 14.65
N VAL A 352 45.67 26.85 15.93
CA VAL A 352 46.68 27.16 16.96
C VAL A 352 48.01 26.48 16.64
N ASP A 353 47.99 25.27 16.08
CA ASP A 353 49.21 24.56 15.69
C ASP A 353 49.93 25.20 14.48
N LYS A 354 49.20 25.96 13.65
CA LYS A 354 49.78 26.76 12.55
C LYS A 354 50.35 28.11 13.00
N MET A 355 50.09 28.56 14.23
CA MET A 355 50.58 29.85 14.76
C MET A 355 52.03 29.79 15.26
N SER A 356 52.71 30.94 15.28
CA SER A 356 54.09 31.05 15.77
C SER A 356 54.20 30.81 17.29
N PRO A 357 55.40 30.46 17.83
CA PRO A 357 55.59 30.09 19.22
C PRO A 357 55.13 31.14 20.25
N ASP A 358 55.32 32.43 19.96
CA ASP A 358 54.92 33.52 20.84
C ASP A 358 53.40 33.78 20.82
N GLN A 359 52.75 33.53 19.67
CA GLN A 359 51.30 33.63 19.53
C GLN A 359 50.60 32.47 20.25
N ARG A 360 51.18 31.27 20.22
CA ARG A 360 50.69 30.08 20.93
C ARG A 360 50.69 30.28 22.45
N ARG A 361 51.77 30.81 23.03
CA ARG A 361 51.87 31.13 24.47
C ARG A 361 50.79 32.11 24.94
N LYS A 362 50.53 33.17 24.16
CA LYS A 362 49.45 34.14 24.47
C LYS A 362 48.06 33.52 24.40
N TRP A 363 47.83 32.60 23.46
CA TRP A 363 46.56 31.88 23.33
C TRP A 363 46.32 30.94 24.52
N GLU A 364 47.33 30.16 24.91
CA GLU A 364 47.28 29.23 26.06
C GLU A 364 47.02 29.95 27.39
N GLU A 365 47.67 31.09 27.64
CA GLU A 365 47.42 31.89 28.85
C GLU A 365 45.99 32.43 28.90
N LYS A 366 45.46 32.87 27.75
CA LYS A 366 44.08 33.36 27.61
C LYS A 366 43.07 32.23 27.82
N GLU A 367 43.36 31.03 27.32
CA GLU A 367 42.53 29.84 27.51
C GLU A 367 42.54 29.37 28.98
N ARG A 368 43.71 29.38 29.64
CA ARG A 368 43.87 29.06 31.07
C ARG A 368 43.04 30.00 31.94
N LYS A 369 43.09 31.32 31.68
CA LYS A 369 42.24 32.32 32.36
C LYS A 369 40.74 32.08 32.11
N ARG A 370 40.34 31.67 30.90
CA ARG A 370 38.95 31.32 30.58
C ARG A 370 38.47 30.08 31.32
N LYS A 371 39.30 29.02 31.42
CA LYS A 371 38.98 27.79 32.17
C LYS A 371 38.80 28.08 33.66
N LEU A 372 39.74 28.82 34.28
CA LEU A 372 39.66 29.23 35.67
C LEU A 372 38.38 30.04 35.97
N LYS A 373 37.99 30.99 35.10
CA LYS A 373 36.73 31.73 35.24
C LYS A 373 35.50 30.84 35.12
N LYS A 374 35.49 29.87 34.19
CA LYS A 374 34.39 28.90 34.05
C LYS A 374 34.26 28.03 35.31
N GLU A 375 35.37 27.53 35.86
CA GLU A 375 35.37 26.74 37.08
C GLU A 375 34.90 27.54 38.31
N GLN A 376 35.35 28.79 38.46
CA GLN A 376 34.90 29.69 39.52
C GLN A 376 33.39 29.98 39.42
N SER A 377 32.86 30.19 38.21
CA SER A 377 31.42 30.41 37.97
C SER A 377 30.56 29.17 38.25
N LYS A 378 31.08 27.95 38.02
CA LYS A 378 30.39 26.70 38.35
C LYS A 378 30.36 26.44 39.86
N ARG A 379 31.44 26.76 40.57
CA ARG A 379 31.50 26.63 42.04
C ARG A 379 30.51 27.57 42.74
N THR A 380 30.37 28.79 42.27
CA THR A 380 29.43 29.78 42.84
C THR A 380 27.96 29.44 42.57
N ARG A 381 27.63 28.77 41.46
CA ARG A 381 26.26 28.31 41.14
C ARG A 381 25.78 27.08 41.93
N ARG A 382 26.68 26.31 42.56
CA ARG A 382 26.35 25.11 43.36
C ARG A 382 26.12 25.39 44.84
N VAL A 383 26.37 26.61 45.30
CA VAL A 383 26.33 27.02 46.72
C VAL A 383 25.07 27.86 47.04
N LYS A 384 24.20 28.08 46.05
CA LYS A 384 22.80 28.48 46.24
C LYS A 384 21.93 27.27 45.95
#